data_AF-A0A5D2NH89-F1
#
_entry.id   AF-A0A5D2NH89-F1
#
_cell.length_a   1.000
_cell.length_b   1.000
_cell.length_c   1.000
_cell.angle_alpha   90.00
_cell.angle_beta   90.00
_cell.angle_gamma   90.00
#
_symmetry.space_group_name_H-M   'P 1'
#
loop_
_entity.id
_entity.type
_entity.pdbx_description
1 polymer ?
#
loop_
_entity_poly.entity_id
_entity_poly.type
_entity_poly.pdbx_seq_one_letter_code
_entity_poly.pdbx_strand_id
1 'polypeptide(L)'
;MILLSKFSLFCLIYYCFQQPLYKLKLFNLKGSESLIKTPDFTTAPNLEVLILKGCTRLIEVHPSIGVLTRLKLLNLKGCKSLRSLPTKIEWESLETLNLKDCSNLVSLPSSIGGCKGLRALNISGCYKVENLPENLKQLEFLEELDLSETARRRPPSFIFQLKNLKVLYFNGPKGASSKLRMNLPSFLKLNQRAMIEPMPLMLHSLSGLSSLRELKLRECNLCDIPNDISSLSSLTFLDLSGNNFISVPSSITRLSKIGILRLDNCKELKSLPELLTNIGSLLVSGYDSLEAIANPSKVRNSVNWADIRGINCYRLAETMNVVTLLKKNIKVFGNLRKVFTFIIPGGEIPEWFNHQRAGFSIKIPLPHNIWNDSQWMGVALCCTFVTANTSRHEQLVSNVIFHHKNCGQECVLLDCFGFPFGKSYYSNQPVTKDHFFLRYCSRASFVTKDHFSLHYCSRAILLDRDFSKGECVESESKNLSTLDLSNQEFNELELSYMKYFCDHVHSVKVKKCGVRLVYEQDLEDVQEQHSNQTCVTIEEMNEDSVAEGSIANSSL
;
A
#
# COMPACT_ATOMS: atom_id res chain seq x y z
N MET A 1 -19.13 -44.15 9.52
CA MET A 1 -17.91 -43.33 9.68
C MET A 1 -16.77 -44.03 8.96
N ILE A 2 -16.53 -43.70 7.69
CA ILE A 2 -15.31 -44.10 6.95
C ILE A 2 -14.85 -42.88 6.17
N LEU A 3 -13.81 -42.20 6.68
CA LEU A 3 -13.06 -41.19 5.94
C LEU A 3 -12.28 -41.90 4.83
N LEU A 4 -12.89 -42.06 3.66
CA LEU A 4 -12.12 -42.25 2.43
C LEU A 4 -11.58 -40.88 2.05
N SER A 5 -10.28 -40.64 2.28
CA SER A 5 -9.60 -39.42 1.84
C SER A 5 -9.88 -39.23 0.34
N LYS A 6 -10.06 -38.01 -0.15
CA LYS A 6 -10.35 -37.75 -1.59
C LYS A 6 -9.35 -38.44 -2.55
N PHE A 7 -8.15 -38.74 -2.07
CA PHE A 7 -7.13 -39.53 -2.74
C PHE A 7 -7.52 -41.01 -2.95
N SER A 8 -8.19 -41.64 -1.97
CA SER A 8 -8.65 -43.02 -2.06
C SER A 8 -9.71 -43.25 -3.15
N LEU A 9 -10.53 -42.25 -3.48
CA LEU A 9 -11.51 -42.34 -4.56
C LEU A 9 -10.83 -42.33 -5.94
N PHE A 10 -9.78 -41.52 -6.13
CA PHE A 10 -8.98 -41.54 -7.36
C PHE A 10 -8.17 -42.83 -7.45
N CYS A 11 -7.56 -43.31 -6.36
CA CYS A 11 -6.92 -44.63 -6.35
C CYS A 11 -7.91 -45.74 -6.67
N LEU A 12 -9.15 -45.71 -6.14
CA LEU A 12 -10.19 -46.67 -6.51
C LEU A 12 -10.52 -46.59 -8.00
N ILE A 13 -10.72 -45.39 -8.55
CA ILE A 13 -11.06 -45.24 -9.98
C ILE A 13 -9.88 -45.67 -10.86
N TYR A 14 -8.65 -45.24 -10.54
CA TYR A 14 -7.44 -45.51 -11.34
C TYR A 14 -6.97 -46.97 -11.25
N TYR A 15 -6.99 -47.58 -10.05
CA TYR A 15 -6.57 -48.98 -9.87
C TYR A 15 -7.67 -50.00 -10.17
N CYS A 16 -8.97 -49.66 -10.00
CA CYS A 16 -10.05 -50.58 -10.33
C CYS A 16 -10.57 -50.43 -11.78
N PHE A 17 -10.36 -49.28 -12.42
CA PHE A 17 -10.82 -49.02 -13.79
C PHE A 17 -9.73 -48.28 -14.57
N GLN A 18 -8.88 -49.02 -15.32
CA GLN A 18 -7.82 -48.49 -16.20
C GLN A 18 -8.34 -47.65 -17.40
N GLN A 19 -9.35 -46.81 -17.20
CA GLN A 19 -9.90 -45.98 -18.27
C GLN A 19 -9.18 -44.64 -18.36
N PRO A 20 -8.80 -44.20 -19.58
CA PRO A 20 -8.26 -42.86 -19.80
C PRO A 20 -9.27 -41.80 -19.35
N LEU A 21 -8.82 -40.85 -18.54
CA LEU A 21 -9.60 -39.72 -18.03
C LEU A 21 -9.60 -38.55 -19.04
N TYR A 22 -9.88 -38.84 -20.31
CA TYR A 22 -9.81 -37.85 -21.41
C TYR A 22 -10.81 -36.69 -21.27
N LYS A 23 -11.88 -36.85 -20.48
CA LYS A 23 -12.84 -35.75 -20.18
C LYS A 23 -12.42 -34.89 -19.00
N LEU A 24 -11.42 -35.31 -18.22
CA LEU A 24 -11.03 -34.63 -16.99
C LEU A 24 -10.27 -33.33 -17.32
N LYS A 25 -10.91 -32.19 -17.04
CA LYS A 25 -10.32 -30.86 -17.21
C LYS A 25 -9.85 -30.23 -15.91
N LEU A 26 -10.46 -30.59 -14.79
CA LEU A 26 -10.14 -30.05 -13.47
C LEU A 26 -9.95 -31.19 -12.48
N PHE A 27 -8.84 -31.14 -11.75
CA PHE A 27 -8.54 -32.09 -10.69
C PHE A 27 -8.13 -31.36 -9.42
N ASN A 28 -8.85 -31.60 -8.31
CA ASN A 28 -8.69 -30.85 -7.08
C ASN A 28 -8.50 -31.79 -5.87
N LEU A 29 -7.29 -31.76 -5.33
CA LEU A 29 -6.87 -32.49 -4.14
C LEU A 29 -6.53 -31.54 -2.98
N LYS A 30 -7.04 -30.31 -2.98
CA LYS A 30 -6.78 -29.30 -1.93
C LYS A 30 -6.90 -29.90 -0.53
N GLY A 31 -5.87 -29.68 0.29
CA GLY A 31 -5.84 -30.07 1.70
C GLY A 31 -5.72 -31.57 1.93
N SER A 32 -5.26 -32.34 0.93
CA SER A 32 -5.06 -33.78 1.13
C SER A 32 -3.87 -34.05 2.04
N GLU A 33 -4.16 -34.35 3.31
CA GLU A 33 -3.14 -34.54 4.36
C GLU A 33 -2.34 -35.84 4.18
N SER A 34 -2.88 -36.84 3.48
CA SER A 34 -2.20 -38.12 3.22
C SER A 34 -1.37 -38.12 1.94
N LEU A 35 -1.45 -37.07 1.11
CA LEU A 35 -0.82 -37.05 -0.21
C LEU A 35 0.68 -36.79 -0.08
N ILE A 36 1.50 -37.84 -0.28
CA ILE A 36 2.97 -37.75 -0.25
C ILE A 36 3.54 -37.50 -1.66
N LYS A 37 2.93 -38.13 -2.66
CA LYS A 37 3.27 -38.03 -4.08
C LYS A 37 1.99 -37.94 -4.89
N THR A 38 1.97 -37.15 -5.97
CA THR A 38 0.81 -37.12 -6.88
C THR A 38 0.70 -38.40 -7.69
N PRO A 39 -0.48 -38.77 -8.18
CA PRO A 39 -0.60 -39.89 -9.11
C PRO A 39 0.05 -39.57 -10.46
N ASP A 40 0.14 -40.61 -11.30
CA ASP A 40 0.40 -40.44 -12.72
C ASP A 40 -0.80 -39.78 -13.42
N PHE A 41 -0.51 -38.77 -14.25
CA PHE A 41 -1.49 -38.01 -15.02
C PHE A 41 -1.43 -38.28 -16.52
N THR A 42 -0.65 -39.26 -16.98
CA THR A 42 -0.61 -39.68 -18.40
C THR A 42 -2.00 -40.02 -18.95
N THR A 43 -2.89 -40.55 -18.13
CA THR A 43 -4.28 -40.88 -18.50
C THR A 43 -5.22 -39.68 -18.55
N ALA A 44 -4.79 -38.49 -18.10
CA ALA A 44 -5.58 -37.25 -18.09
C ALA A 44 -4.94 -36.14 -18.96
N PRO A 45 -4.74 -36.37 -20.27
CA PRO A 45 -4.00 -35.42 -21.14
C PRO A 45 -4.73 -34.09 -21.37
N ASN A 46 -6.04 -34.03 -21.10
CA ASN A 46 -6.86 -32.84 -21.28
C ASN A 46 -7.01 -31.99 -20.00
N LEU A 47 -6.19 -32.25 -18.99
CA LEU A 47 -6.24 -31.53 -17.73
C LEU A 47 -5.83 -30.06 -17.93
N GLU A 48 -6.73 -29.14 -17.60
CA GLU A 48 -6.52 -27.70 -17.68
C GLU A 48 -6.21 -27.09 -16.30
N VAL A 49 -6.72 -27.67 -15.21
CA VAL A 49 -6.62 -27.12 -13.86
C VAL A 49 -6.24 -28.19 -12.85
N LEU A 50 -5.12 -28.01 -12.15
CA LEU A 50 -4.67 -28.89 -11.07
C LEU A 50 -4.50 -28.12 -9.75
N ILE A 51 -5.31 -28.46 -8.75
CA ILE A 51 -5.31 -27.82 -7.43
C ILE A 51 -4.80 -28.81 -6.38
N LEU A 52 -3.62 -28.55 -5.85
CA LEU A 52 -2.93 -29.29 -4.78
C LEU A 52 -2.73 -28.42 -3.54
N LYS A 53 -3.36 -27.25 -3.48
CA LYS A 53 -3.23 -26.27 -2.39
C LYS A 53 -3.38 -26.92 -1.01
N GLY A 54 -2.42 -26.71 -0.12
CA GLY A 54 -2.46 -27.15 1.26
C GLY A 54 -2.21 -28.64 1.47
N CYS A 55 -1.71 -29.37 0.47
CA CYS A 55 -1.20 -30.73 0.65
C CYS A 55 0.17 -30.67 1.37
N THR A 56 0.15 -30.47 2.69
CA THR A 56 1.35 -30.17 3.49
C THR A 56 2.40 -31.28 3.50
N ARG A 57 2.00 -32.53 3.27
CA ARG A 57 2.86 -33.72 3.21
C ARG A 57 3.34 -34.08 1.80
N LEU A 58 2.93 -33.34 0.76
CA LEU A 58 3.37 -33.58 -0.61
C LEU A 58 4.87 -33.27 -0.74
N ILE A 59 5.69 -34.28 -1.00
CA ILE A 59 7.15 -34.16 -1.09
C ILE A 59 7.58 -33.92 -2.53
N GLU A 60 6.98 -34.65 -3.46
CA GLU A 60 7.29 -34.60 -4.88
C GLU A 60 6.02 -34.72 -5.72
N VAL A 61 6.04 -34.09 -6.88
CA VAL A 61 5.01 -34.26 -7.89
C VAL A 61 5.48 -35.26 -8.96
N HIS A 62 4.55 -36.05 -9.49
CA HIS A 62 4.85 -37.03 -10.52
C HIS A 62 5.35 -36.32 -11.80
N PRO A 63 6.38 -36.83 -12.49
CA PRO A 63 6.94 -36.20 -13.69
C PRO A 63 5.93 -35.96 -14.82
N SER A 64 4.89 -36.78 -14.90
CA SER A 64 3.80 -36.63 -15.90
C SER A 64 3.12 -35.27 -15.86
N ILE A 65 3.12 -34.56 -14.72
CA ILE A 65 2.60 -33.19 -14.65
C ILE A 65 3.39 -32.26 -15.58
N GLY A 66 4.69 -32.48 -15.72
CA GLY A 66 5.58 -31.67 -16.54
C GLY A 66 5.22 -31.68 -18.03
N VAL A 67 4.55 -32.72 -18.52
CA VAL A 67 4.18 -32.89 -19.95
C VAL A 67 2.72 -32.57 -20.25
N LEU A 68 1.97 -32.01 -19.29
CA LEU A 68 0.58 -31.60 -19.50
C LEU A 68 0.52 -30.29 -20.29
N THR A 69 0.46 -30.39 -21.62
CA THR A 69 0.50 -29.24 -22.54
C THR A 69 -0.74 -28.34 -22.46
N ARG A 70 -1.89 -28.89 -22.03
CA ARG A 70 -3.17 -28.17 -21.86
C ARG A 70 -3.37 -27.55 -20.47
N LEU A 71 -2.45 -27.78 -19.55
CA LEU A 71 -2.56 -27.28 -18.18
C LEU A 71 -2.43 -25.76 -18.18
N LYS A 72 -3.46 -25.06 -17.73
CA LYS A 72 -3.53 -23.59 -17.60
C LYS A 72 -3.21 -23.11 -16.18
N LEU A 73 -3.57 -23.91 -15.17
CA LEU A 73 -3.36 -23.55 -13.77
C LEU A 73 -2.81 -24.72 -12.96
N LEU A 74 -1.67 -24.49 -12.30
CA LEU A 74 -1.09 -25.38 -11.30
C LEU A 74 -0.99 -24.65 -9.95
N ASN A 75 -1.77 -25.09 -8.96
CA ASN A 75 -1.80 -24.48 -7.63
C ASN A 75 -1.30 -25.45 -6.56
N LEU A 76 -0.06 -25.24 -6.14
CA LEU A 76 0.66 -25.96 -5.10
C LEU A 76 0.79 -25.14 -3.81
N LYS A 77 0.04 -24.02 -3.68
CA LYS A 77 0.16 -23.12 -2.52
C LYS A 77 0.07 -23.88 -1.19
N GLY A 78 1.04 -23.70 -0.30
CA GLY A 78 1.07 -24.31 1.03
C GLY A 78 1.45 -25.78 1.04
N CYS A 79 2.01 -26.33 -0.06
CA CYS A 79 2.65 -27.65 -0.06
C CYS A 79 4.02 -27.56 0.63
N LYS A 80 4.00 -27.42 1.96
CA LYS A 80 5.19 -27.10 2.77
C LYS A 80 6.34 -28.11 2.66
N SER A 81 6.05 -29.38 2.33
CA SER A 81 7.07 -30.44 2.18
C SER A 81 7.61 -30.58 0.77
N LEU A 82 7.06 -29.86 -0.22
CA LEU A 82 7.42 -30.00 -1.63
C LEU A 82 8.88 -29.57 -1.81
N ARG A 83 9.71 -30.45 -2.37
CA ARG A 83 11.16 -30.20 -2.54
C ARG A 83 11.52 -29.72 -3.94
N SER A 84 10.83 -30.25 -4.96
CA SER A 84 11.12 -29.99 -6.36
C SER A 84 9.88 -30.13 -7.23
N LEU A 85 9.95 -29.51 -8.41
CA LEU A 85 9.05 -29.71 -9.53
C LEU A 85 9.67 -30.68 -10.55
N PRO A 86 8.91 -31.17 -11.55
CA PRO A 86 9.48 -31.97 -12.63
C PRO A 86 10.59 -31.18 -13.34
N THR A 87 11.70 -31.85 -13.66
CA THR A 87 12.84 -31.21 -14.32
C THR A 87 12.57 -30.91 -15.79
N LYS A 88 11.85 -31.80 -16.47
CA LYS A 88 11.37 -31.62 -17.84
C LYS A 88 9.94 -31.07 -17.82
N ILE A 89 9.77 -29.85 -18.32
CA ILE A 89 8.49 -29.15 -18.37
C ILE A 89 8.22 -28.69 -19.80
N GLU A 90 7.00 -28.97 -20.26
CA GLU A 90 6.41 -28.63 -21.56
C GLU A 90 5.03 -27.98 -21.31
N TRP A 91 4.96 -27.07 -20.33
CA TRP A 91 3.76 -26.33 -19.92
C TRP A 91 3.41 -25.21 -20.91
N GLU A 92 3.08 -25.58 -22.15
CA GLU A 92 2.81 -24.65 -23.25
C GLU A 92 1.64 -23.70 -22.96
N SER A 93 0.55 -24.23 -22.37
CA SER A 93 -0.67 -23.46 -22.07
C SER A 93 -0.71 -22.90 -20.64
N LEU A 94 0.34 -23.09 -19.83
CA LEU A 94 0.27 -22.73 -18.41
C LEU A 94 0.29 -21.22 -18.24
N GLU A 95 -0.79 -20.68 -17.70
CA GLU A 95 -0.97 -19.26 -17.45
C GLU A 95 -0.62 -18.89 -16.01
N THR A 96 -0.87 -19.79 -15.04
CA THR A 96 -0.65 -19.53 -13.62
C THR A 96 0.06 -20.69 -12.91
N LEU A 97 1.19 -20.37 -12.28
CA LEU A 97 1.91 -21.26 -11.37
C LEU A 97 1.96 -20.65 -9.96
N ASN A 98 1.28 -21.28 -9.01
CA ASN A 98 1.25 -20.83 -7.62
C ASN A 98 1.95 -21.83 -6.69
N LEU A 99 3.13 -21.45 -6.22
CA LEU A 99 4.00 -22.18 -5.29
C LEU A 99 4.10 -21.47 -3.93
N LYS A 100 3.24 -20.49 -3.66
CA LYS A 100 3.26 -19.72 -2.42
C LYS A 100 3.33 -20.63 -1.18
N ASP A 101 4.15 -20.29 -0.20
CA ASP A 101 4.33 -21.01 1.06
C ASP A 101 4.84 -22.47 0.88
N CYS A 102 5.49 -22.80 -0.24
CA CYS A 102 6.23 -24.07 -0.42
C CYS A 102 7.61 -23.97 0.23
N SER A 103 7.64 -23.95 1.56
CA SER A 103 8.83 -23.65 2.38
C SER A 103 10.04 -24.57 2.18
N ASN A 104 9.85 -25.79 1.65
CA ASN A 104 10.95 -26.73 1.37
C ASN A 104 11.40 -26.76 -0.10
N LEU A 105 10.81 -25.94 -0.97
CA LEU A 105 11.19 -25.88 -2.38
C LEU A 105 12.59 -25.29 -2.50
N VAL A 106 13.50 -26.02 -3.14
CA VAL A 106 14.93 -25.64 -3.21
C VAL A 106 15.23 -24.81 -4.46
N SER A 107 14.59 -25.12 -5.59
CA SER A 107 14.82 -24.43 -6.85
C SER A 107 13.62 -24.54 -7.78
N LEU A 108 13.57 -23.62 -8.74
CA LEU A 108 12.72 -23.78 -9.92
C LEU A 108 13.45 -24.63 -10.97
N PRO A 109 12.72 -25.41 -11.78
CA PRO A 109 13.30 -26.22 -12.85
C PRO A 109 13.93 -25.32 -13.91
N SER A 110 15.10 -25.72 -14.43
CA SER A 110 15.83 -24.97 -15.45
C SER A 110 15.10 -24.88 -16.80
N SER A 111 14.03 -25.65 -17.01
CA SER A 111 13.17 -25.61 -18.19
C SER A 111 12.03 -24.58 -18.09
N ILE A 112 11.86 -23.90 -16.95
CA ILE A 112 10.72 -22.99 -16.70
C ILE A 112 10.59 -21.86 -17.73
N GLY A 113 11.68 -21.37 -18.31
CA GLY A 113 11.67 -20.36 -19.38
C GLY A 113 10.95 -20.80 -20.66
N GLY A 114 10.71 -22.10 -20.85
CA GLY A 114 9.89 -22.64 -21.94
C GLY A 114 8.37 -22.44 -21.76
N CYS A 115 7.91 -22.02 -20.58
CA CYS A 115 6.48 -21.82 -20.29
C CYS A 115 5.98 -20.48 -20.89
N LYS A 116 5.95 -20.38 -22.22
CA LYS A 116 5.65 -19.13 -22.94
C LYS A 116 4.26 -18.55 -22.62
N GLY A 117 3.30 -19.37 -22.21
CA GLY A 117 1.97 -18.91 -21.79
C GLY A 117 1.90 -18.29 -20.39
N LEU A 118 2.98 -18.34 -19.59
CA LEU A 118 2.93 -18.02 -18.17
C LEU A 118 2.75 -16.52 -17.93
N ARG A 119 1.63 -16.16 -17.30
CA ARG A 119 1.26 -14.79 -16.94
C ARG A 119 1.48 -14.49 -15.47
N ALA A 120 1.30 -15.46 -14.59
CA ALA A 120 1.45 -15.28 -13.15
C ALA A 120 2.33 -16.37 -12.52
N LEU A 121 3.39 -15.93 -11.84
CA LEU A 121 4.30 -16.79 -11.07
C LEU A 121 4.37 -16.30 -9.62
N ASN A 122 3.92 -17.13 -8.69
CA ASN A 122 4.02 -16.84 -7.27
C ASN A 122 4.89 -17.89 -6.56
N ILE A 123 6.03 -17.47 -6.02
CA ILE A 123 6.91 -18.30 -5.19
C ILE A 123 7.13 -17.67 -3.81
N SER A 124 6.21 -16.80 -3.35
CA SER A 124 6.41 -16.15 -2.07
C SER A 124 6.39 -17.12 -0.90
N GLY A 125 7.24 -16.91 0.10
CA GLY A 125 7.40 -17.84 1.23
C GLY A 125 8.16 -19.14 0.88
N CYS A 126 8.81 -19.21 -0.29
CA CYS A 126 9.75 -20.27 -0.64
C CYS A 126 11.16 -19.94 -0.12
N TYR A 127 11.33 -19.98 1.21
CA TYR A 127 12.53 -19.51 1.90
C TYR A 127 13.84 -20.24 1.57
N LYS A 128 13.79 -21.39 0.88
CA LYS A 128 14.98 -22.16 0.44
C LYS A 128 15.36 -21.94 -1.03
N VAL A 129 14.56 -21.17 -1.77
CA VAL A 129 14.90 -20.81 -3.16
C VAL A 129 15.95 -19.71 -3.13
N GLU A 130 17.22 -20.11 -3.24
CA GLU A 130 18.37 -19.19 -3.28
C GLU A 130 18.60 -18.63 -4.68
N ASN A 131 18.43 -19.44 -5.72
CA ASN A 131 18.70 -19.06 -7.09
C ASN A 131 17.48 -19.20 -7.98
N LEU A 132 17.20 -18.13 -8.72
CA LEU A 132 16.22 -18.12 -9.79
C LEU A 132 16.93 -18.43 -11.11
N PRO A 133 16.37 -19.31 -11.95
CA PRO A 133 17.04 -19.70 -13.18
C PRO A 133 17.03 -18.53 -14.19
N GLU A 134 18.17 -18.28 -14.81
CA GLU A 134 18.41 -17.14 -15.73
C GLU A 134 17.46 -17.09 -16.93
N ASN A 135 16.90 -18.24 -17.32
CA ASN A 135 15.94 -18.32 -18.41
C ASN A 135 14.54 -17.82 -18.06
N LEU A 136 14.26 -17.41 -16.81
CA LEU A 136 13.02 -16.70 -16.48
C LEU A 136 12.84 -15.41 -17.29
N LYS A 137 13.93 -14.80 -17.77
CA LYS A 137 13.86 -13.65 -18.70
C LYS A 137 13.19 -13.95 -20.03
N GLN A 138 13.03 -15.23 -20.39
CA GLN A 138 12.34 -15.67 -21.61
C GLN A 138 10.80 -15.69 -21.46
N LEU A 139 10.28 -15.46 -20.24
CA LEU A 139 8.84 -15.39 -19.98
C LEU A 139 8.28 -14.04 -20.45
N GLU A 140 8.16 -13.87 -21.76
CA GLU A 140 7.77 -12.61 -22.39
C GLU A 140 6.37 -12.13 -21.98
N PHE A 141 5.46 -13.04 -21.64
CA PHE A 141 4.08 -12.73 -21.26
C PHE A 141 3.84 -12.65 -19.75
N LEU A 142 4.90 -12.67 -18.94
CA LEU A 142 4.76 -12.61 -17.49
C LEU A 142 4.25 -11.23 -17.06
N GLU A 143 3.10 -11.21 -16.40
CA GLU A 143 2.42 -10.00 -15.92
C GLU A 143 2.53 -9.86 -14.41
N GLU A 144 2.57 -10.96 -13.66
CA GLU A 144 2.63 -10.96 -12.20
C GLU A 144 3.77 -11.85 -11.68
N LEU A 145 4.63 -11.28 -10.85
CA LEU A 145 5.74 -11.97 -10.23
C LEU A 145 5.85 -11.63 -8.74
N ASP A 146 5.64 -12.65 -7.90
CA ASP A 146 5.79 -12.53 -6.45
C ASP A 146 6.94 -13.42 -5.95
N LEU A 147 8.03 -12.76 -5.55
CA LEU A 147 9.28 -13.33 -5.04
C LEU A 147 9.47 -13.03 -3.54
N SER A 148 8.45 -12.51 -2.87
CA SER A 148 8.52 -12.09 -1.49
C SER A 148 8.93 -13.23 -0.56
N GLU A 149 9.76 -12.96 0.44
CA GLU A 149 10.14 -13.97 1.43
C GLU A 149 10.85 -15.21 0.81
N THR A 150 11.56 -15.02 -0.31
CA THR A 150 12.55 -15.99 -0.81
C THR A 150 13.88 -15.84 -0.07
N ALA A 151 14.82 -16.78 -0.22
CA ALA A 151 16.13 -16.69 0.45
C ALA A 151 16.95 -15.48 -0.04
N ARG A 152 16.59 -14.92 -1.20
CA ARG A 152 17.27 -13.80 -1.81
C ARG A 152 17.07 -12.52 -1.02
N ARG A 153 18.18 -11.81 -0.80
CA ARG A 153 18.18 -10.45 -0.24
C ARG A 153 17.97 -9.37 -1.31
N ARG A 154 18.16 -9.72 -2.58
CA ARG A 154 18.14 -8.78 -3.71
C ARG A 154 17.37 -9.36 -4.90
N PRO A 155 16.57 -8.54 -5.61
CA PRO A 155 15.94 -8.97 -6.85
C PRO A 155 17.02 -9.21 -7.92
N PRO A 156 17.00 -10.33 -8.66
CA PRO A 156 17.90 -10.52 -9.80
C PRO A 156 17.72 -9.45 -10.87
N SER A 157 18.82 -9.05 -11.50
CA SER A 157 18.85 -8.00 -12.52
C SER A 157 17.98 -8.31 -13.74
N PHE A 158 17.82 -9.58 -14.12
CA PHE A 158 16.99 -9.96 -15.27
C PHE A 158 15.50 -9.60 -15.09
N ILE A 159 15.00 -9.41 -13.86
CA ILE A 159 13.60 -9.05 -13.62
C ILE A 159 13.26 -7.72 -14.29
N PHE A 160 14.22 -6.79 -14.31
CA PHE A 160 14.05 -5.47 -14.94
C PHE A 160 13.96 -5.53 -16.47
N GLN A 161 14.16 -6.71 -17.09
CA GLN A 161 14.00 -6.94 -18.53
C GLN A 161 12.58 -7.45 -18.89
N LEU A 162 11.74 -7.77 -17.91
CA LEU A 162 10.38 -8.30 -18.11
C LEU A 162 9.38 -7.18 -18.45
N LYS A 163 9.35 -6.77 -19.73
CA LYS A 163 8.64 -5.56 -20.20
C LYS A 163 7.11 -5.56 -20.00
N ASN A 164 6.51 -6.74 -19.93
CA ASN A 164 5.06 -6.90 -19.76
C ASN A 164 4.62 -7.03 -18.29
N LEU A 165 5.57 -6.95 -17.36
CA LEU A 165 5.29 -7.08 -15.94
C LEU A 165 4.43 -5.91 -15.44
N LYS A 166 3.29 -6.24 -14.83
CA LYS A 166 2.32 -5.31 -14.24
C LYS A 166 2.42 -5.28 -12.72
N VAL A 167 2.78 -6.40 -12.09
CA VAL A 167 2.89 -6.54 -10.64
C VAL A 167 4.21 -7.21 -10.28
N LEU A 168 5.01 -6.54 -9.46
CA LEU A 168 6.26 -7.07 -8.92
C LEU A 168 6.32 -6.92 -7.40
N TYR A 169 6.35 -8.04 -6.70
CA TYR A 169 6.55 -8.08 -5.26
C TYR A 169 7.86 -8.76 -4.91
N PHE A 170 8.73 -8.04 -4.20
CA PHE A 170 9.97 -8.55 -3.65
C PHE A 170 10.14 -7.97 -2.24
N ASN A 171 9.80 -8.75 -1.22
CA ASN A 171 10.04 -8.40 0.16
C ASN A 171 11.25 -9.19 0.67
N GLY A 172 12.22 -8.51 1.26
CA GLY A 172 13.37 -9.14 1.89
C GLY A 172 12.95 -10.14 2.98
N PRO A 173 13.82 -11.11 3.33
CA PRO A 173 13.51 -12.10 4.35
C PRO A 173 13.31 -11.42 5.71
N LYS A 174 12.11 -11.61 6.29
CA LYS A 174 11.71 -11.06 7.60
C LYS A 174 12.77 -11.33 8.67
N GLY A 175 13.24 -10.27 9.33
CA GLY A 175 14.16 -10.34 10.46
C GLY A 175 15.65 -10.22 10.14
N ALA A 176 16.03 -9.94 8.88
CA ALA A 176 17.41 -9.65 8.51
C ALA A 176 17.96 -8.35 9.15
N SER A 177 17.09 -7.39 9.49
CA SER A 177 17.48 -6.10 10.06
C SER A 177 17.46 -6.02 11.60
N SER A 178 16.87 -7.00 12.30
CA SER A 178 16.67 -6.92 13.77
C SER A 178 17.47 -7.90 14.62
N LYS A 179 18.13 -8.92 14.02
CA LYS A 179 18.88 -9.95 14.79
C LYS A 179 20.41 -9.84 14.73
N LEU A 180 20.98 -8.83 14.08
CA LEU A 180 22.44 -8.68 13.95
C LEU A 180 23.12 -7.81 15.03
N ARG A 181 22.38 -7.29 16.02
CA ARG A 181 22.98 -6.80 17.28
C ARG A 181 22.83 -7.85 18.37
N MET A 182 23.58 -8.95 18.25
CA MET A 182 23.86 -9.79 19.42
C MET A 182 25.03 -9.14 20.17
N ASN A 183 24.76 -8.61 21.37
CA ASN A 183 25.80 -8.30 22.34
C ASN A 183 26.56 -9.60 22.64
N LEU A 184 27.78 -9.76 22.11
CA LEU A 184 28.66 -10.86 22.48
C LEU A 184 29.87 -10.30 23.26
N PRO A 185 30.26 -10.91 24.39
CA PRO A 185 31.48 -10.56 25.11
C PRO A 185 32.70 -10.64 24.21
N SER A 186 33.64 -9.72 24.44
CA SER A 186 34.76 -9.28 23.58
C SER A 186 35.78 -10.34 23.13
N PHE A 187 35.64 -11.61 23.49
CA PHE A 187 36.71 -12.61 23.33
C PHE A 187 36.49 -13.66 22.22
N LEU A 188 35.32 -13.73 21.57
CA LEU A 188 35.06 -14.68 20.46
C LEU A 188 35.32 -14.07 19.07
N LYS A 189 36.45 -13.38 18.91
CA LYS A 189 36.78 -12.58 17.71
C LYS A 189 37.73 -13.27 16.72
N LEU A 190 37.81 -14.61 16.74
CA LEU A 190 38.63 -15.38 15.80
C LEU A 190 37.79 -16.54 15.26
N ASN A 191 37.55 -16.54 13.94
CA ASN A 191 36.76 -17.47 13.13
C ASN A 191 35.33 -17.05 12.74
N GLN A 192 35.04 -15.75 12.64
CA GLN A 192 33.98 -15.29 11.75
C GLN A 192 34.53 -15.18 10.33
N ARG A 193 34.26 -16.18 9.48
CA ARG A 193 34.17 -15.91 8.03
C ARG A 193 33.17 -14.77 7.89
N ALA A 194 33.63 -13.64 7.35
CA ALA A 194 32.89 -12.40 7.15
C ALA A 194 31.37 -12.59 7.03
N MET A 195 30.64 -12.36 8.13
CA MET A 195 29.22 -12.03 8.07
C MET A 195 29.16 -10.60 7.56
N ILE A 196 29.30 -10.47 6.24
CA ILE A 196 29.19 -9.23 5.48
C ILE A 196 27.93 -8.52 5.96
N GLU A 197 28.06 -7.34 6.58
CA GLU A 197 26.95 -6.40 6.70
C GLU A 197 26.27 -6.37 5.34
N PRO A 198 24.94 -6.59 5.24
CA PRO A 198 24.31 -6.70 3.94
C PRO A 198 24.67 -5.44 3.14
N MET A 199 25.50 -5.63 2.11
CA MET A 199 25.95 -4.54 1.26
C MET A 199 24.70 -3.80 0.75
N PRO A 200 24.72 -2.45 0.69
CA PRO A 200 23.65 -1.66 0.10
C PRO A 200 23.17 -2.26 -1.22
N LEU A 201 21.86 -2.40 -1.39
CA LEU A 201 21.29 -2.73 -2.70
C LEU A 201 21.11 -1.44 -3.49
N MET A 202 21.79 -1.36 -4.63
CA MET A 202 21.52 -0.36 -5.67
C MET A 202 20.59 -1.00 -6.69
N LEU A 203 19.49 -0.32 -7.05
CA LEU A 203 18.63 -0.77 -8.13
C LEU A 203 19.32 -0.50 -9.48
N HIS A 204 19.28 -1.48 -10.38
CA HIS A 204 19.61 -1.27 -11.79
C HIS A 204 18.51 -0.46 -12.48
N SER A 205 18.77 -0.01 -13.71
CA SER A 205 17.79 0.79 -14.46
C SER A 205 16.40 0.15 -14.50
N LEU A 206 15.39 0.95 -14.16
CA LEU A 206 13.98 0.55 -14.12
C LEU A 206 13.26 0.78 -15.45
N SER A 207 13.97 1.31 -16.46
CA SER A 207 13.45 1.71 -17.77
C SER A 207 12.69 0.61 -18.54
N GLY A 208 12.99 -0.66 -18.29
CA GLY A 208 12.32 -1.79 -18.90
C GLY A 208 10.91 -2.09 -18.36
N LEU A 209 10.50 -1.48 -17.23
CA LEU A 209 9.27 -1.83 -16.51
C LEU A 209 8.13 -0.81 -16.69
N SER A 210 7.97 -0.25 -17.89
CA SER A 210 6.97 0.81 -18.17
C SER A 210 5.50 0.37 -18.00
N SER A 211 5.23 -0.94 -18.09
CA SER A 211 3.91 -1.54 -17.87
C SER A 211 3.55 -1.73 -16.39
N LEU A 212 4.51 -1.55 -15.48
CA LEU A 212 4.37 -1.87 -14.07
C LEU A 212 3.36 -0.94 -13.40
N ARG A 213 2.37 -1.52 -12.72
CA ARG A 213 1.32 -0.83 -11.97
C ARG A 213 1.56 -0.90 -10.47
N GLU A 214 2.07 -2.03 -10.00
CA GLU A 214 2.38 -2.23 -8.59
C GLU A 214 3.82 -2.72 -8.38
N LEU A 215 4.55 -2.00 -7.52
CA LEU A 215 5.90 -2.35 -7.09
C LEU A 215 6.00 -2.38 -5.57
N LYS A 216 6.36 -3.54 -5.01
CA LYS A 216 6.68 -3.69 -3.58
C LYS A 216 8.11 -4.16 -3.43
N LEU A 217 8.95 -3.32 -2.84
CA LEU A 217 10.36 -3.59 -2.53
C LEU A 217 10.61 -3.41 -1.03
N ARG A 218 9.92 -4.19 -0.19
CA ARG A 218 10.00 -4.01 1.26
C ARG A 218 11.23 -4.67 1.87
N GLU A 219 11.82 -4.07 2.90
CA GLU A 219 12.94 -4.67 3.67
C GLU A 219 14.11 -5.18 2.79
N CYS A 220 14.38 -4.48 1.68
CA CYS A 220 15.38 -4.89 0.68
C CYS A 220 16.79 -4.33 0.94
N ASN A 221 16.97 -3.58 2.04
CA ASN A 221 18.19 -2.85 2.34
C ASN A 221 18.62 -1.92 1.18
N LEU A 222 17.64 -1.26 0.55
CA LEU A 222 17.88 -0.21 -0.43
C LEU A 222 18.44 1.01 0.29
N CYS A 223 19.56 1.54 -0.21
CA CYS A 223 20.17 2.78 0.29
C CYS A 223 19.97 3.96 -0.66
N ASP A 224 19.56 3.71 -1.91
CA ASP A 224 19.24 4.74 -2.89
C ASP A 224 18.11 4.27 -3.82
N ILE A 225 17.40 5.22 -4.40
CA ILE A 225 16.34 5.00 -5.39
C ILE A 225 16.80 5.68 -6.69
N PRO A 226 16.93 4.94 -7.80
CA PRO A 226 17.51 5.46 -9.02
C PRO A 226 16.62 6.54 -9.63
N ASN A 227 17.24 7.57 -10.20
CA ASN A 227 16.54 8.71 -10.80
C ASN A 227 15.62 8.32 -11.97
N ASP A 228 15.87 7.18 -12.60
CA ASP A 228 15.05 6.64 -13.68
C ASP A 228 13.76 5.94 -13.19
N ILE A 229 13.43 5.98 -11.89
CA ILE A 229 12.12 5.58 -11.33
C ILE A 229 10.94 6.20 -12.09
N SER A 230 11.13 7.41 -12.65
CA SER A 230 10.13 8.09 -13.47
C SER A 230 9.76 7.36 -14.77
N SER A 231 10.57 6.38 -15.19
CA SER A 231 10.26 5.53 -16.35
C SER A 231 9.08 4.58 -16.12
N LEU A 232 8.70 4.34 -14.86
CA LEU A 232 7.54 3.53 -14.46
C LEU A 232 6.22 4.30 -14.67
N SER A 233 5.95 4.73 -15.90
CA SER A 233 4.84 5.64 -16.25
C SER A 233 3.43 5.06 -16.00
N SER A 234 3.31 3.75 -15.82
CA SER A 234 2.06 3.06 -15.47
C SER A 234 1.85 2.85 -13.97
N LEU A 235 2.82 3.22 -13.12
CA LEU A 235 2.84 2.87 -11.71
C LEU A 235 1.73 3.59 -10.95
N THR A 236 0.89 2.83 -10.26
CA THR A 236 -0.20 3.31 -9.41
C THR A 236 0.07 3.10 -7.92
N PHE A 237 0.90 2.10 -7.60
CA PHE A 237 1.22 1.72 -6.23
C PHE A 237 2.72 1.45 -6.07
N LEU A 238 3.36 2.18 -5.17
CA LEU A 238 4.78 2.00 -4.83
C LEU A 238 4.95 1.82 -3.32
N ASP A 239 5.67 0.79 -2.93
CA ASP A 239 5.93 0.47 -1.54
C ASP A 239 7.40 0.12 -1.33
N LEU A 240 8.10 1.03 -0.66
CA LEU A 240 9.53 0.93 -0.36
C LEU A 240 9.76 0.80 1.14
N SER A 241 8.76 0.29 1.87
CA SER A 241 8.80 0.23 3.33
C SER A 241 9.97 -0.61 3.86
N GLY A 242 10.60 -0.22 4.97
CA GLY A 242 11.65 -1.03 5.60
C GLY A 242 13.04 -0.89 5.01
N ASN A 243 13.32 0.17 4.24
CA ASN A 243 14.62 0.42 3.60
C ASN A 243 15.42 1.54 4.29
N ASN A 244 16.66 1.78 3.85
CA ASN A 244 17.61 2.65 4.55
C ASN A 244 18.12 3.80 3.64
N PHE A 245 17.32 4.28 2.70
CA PHE A 245 17.64 5.46 1.90
C PHE A 245 17.37 6.75 2.68
N ILE A 246 18.18 7.78 2.43
CA ILE A 246 18.13 9.06 3.14
C ILE A 246 17.07 9.99 2.56
N SER A 247 16.83 9.91 1.25
CA SER A 247 15.89 10.76 0.53
C SER A 247 15.21 9.98 -0.58
N VAL A 248 14.13 10.55 -1.11
CA VAL A 248 13.45 10.07 -2.31
C VAL A 248 13.76 11.04 -3.46
N PRO A 249 14.18 10.56 -4.65
CA PRO A 249 14.58 11.42 -5.75
C PRO A 249 13.40 12.27 -6.24
N SER A 250 13.67 13.50 -6.65
CA SER A 250 12.66 14.44 -7.17
C SER A 250 11.95 13.92 -8.41
N SER A 251 12.58 13.02 -9.18
CA SER A 251 12.01 12.37 -10.35
C SER A 251 10.75 11.55 -10.06
N ILE A 252 10.52 11.12 -8.80
CA ILE A 252 9.27 10.44 -8.40
C ILE A 252 8.03 11.30 -8.68
N THR A 253 8.17 12.62 -8.66
CA THR A 253 7.10 13.58 -8.99
C THR A 253 6.73 13.58 -10.47
N ARG A 254 7.47 12.86 -11.34
CA ARG A 254 7.12 12.68 -12.76
C ARG A 254 6.22 11.47 -12.99
N LEU A 255 5.96 10.65 -11.97
CA LEU A 255 5.02 9.54 -12.03
C LEU A 255 3.58 10.08 -12.08
N SER A 256 2.99 10.09 -13.28
CA SER A 256 1.70 10.74 -13.51
C SER A 256 0.49 9.97 -12.99
N LYS A 257 0.62 8.65 -12.80
CA LYS A 257 -0.48 7.75 -12.39
C LYS A 257 -0.37 7.24 -10.95
N ILE A 258 0.66 7.66 -10.21
CA ILE A 258 0.91 7.15 -8.86
C ILE A 258 -0.23 7.57 -7.92
N GLY A 259 -0.93 6.59 -7.37
CA GLY A 259 -2.00 6.82 -6.41
C GLY A 259 -1.49 6.74 -4.98
N ILE A 260 -0.68 5.73 -4.67
CA ILE A 260 -0.25 5.42 -3.30
C ILE A 260 1.26 5.22 -3.24
N LEU A 261 1.92 5.91 -2.31
CA LEU A 261 3.32 5.75 -1.94
C LEU A 261 3.44 5.34 -0.46
N ARG A 262 4.10 4.21 -0.19
CA ARG A 262 4.41 3.75 1.17
C ARG A 262 5.90 3.77 1.45
N LEU A 263 6.26 4.45 2.52
CA LEU A 263 7.63 4.60 3.04
C LEU A 263 7.68 4.25 4.53
N ASP A 264 6.76 3.37 4.96
CA ASP A 264 6.70 2.90 6.34
C ASP A 264 8.01 2.23 6.71
N ASN A 265 8.44 2.40 7.93
CA ASN A 265 9.66 1.75 8.37
C ASN A 265 10.97 2.08 7.55
N CYS A 266 11.14 3.22 6.86
CA CYS A 266 12.45 3.74 6.41
C CYS A 266 13.26 4.58 7.45
N LYS A 267 14.32 4.03 8.05
CA LYS A 267 15.02 4.59 9.24
C LYS A 267 15.86 5.83 9.03
N GLU A 268 16.46 5.96 7.86
CA GLU A 268 17.42 7.04 7.56
C GLU A 268 16.76 8.16 6.75
N LEU A 269 15.47 8.02 6.42
CA LEU A 269 14.74 8.95 5.57
C LEU A 269 14.56 10.29 6.30
N LYS A 270 15.15 11.36 5.76
CA LYS A 270 15.14 12.72 6.34
C LYS A 270 14.19 13.68 5.65
N SER A 271 14.04 13.56 4.34
CA SER A 271 13.25 14.50 3.55
C SER A 271 12.50 13.84 2.40
N LEU A 272 11.38 14.45 2.04
CA LEU A 272 10.56 14.06 0.89
C LEU A 272 10.42 15.21 -0.11
N PRO A 273 10.46 14.94 -1.43
CA PRO A 273 10.26 15.95 -2.47
C PRO A 273 8.78 16.40 -2.52
N GLU A 274 8.39 17.18 -3.52
CA GLU A 274 7.03 17.74 -3.68
C GLU A 274 5.97 16.68 -4.08
N LEU A 275 5.78 15.68 -3.23
CA LEU A 275 4.99 14.48 -3.48
C LEU A 275 3.48 14.77 -3.66
N LEU A 276 2.97 15.81 -3.01
CA LEU A 276 1.55 16.16 -3.01
C LEU A 276 1.04 16.64 -4.37
N THR A 277 1.94 16.89 -5.33
CA THR A 277 1.59 17.28 -6.69
C THR A 277 0.85 16.17 -7.43
N ASN A 278 1.25 14.90 -7.33
CA ASN A 278 0.61 13.80 -8.09
C ASN A 278 0.08 12.65 -7.24
N ILE A 279 0.54 12.49 -6.00
CA ILE A 279 0.18 11.35 -5.16
C ILE A 279 -1.19 11.58 -4.51
N GLY A 280 -2.03 10.54 -4.51
CA GLY A 280 -3.29 10.52 -3.76
C GLY A 280 -3.07 10.22 -2.27
N SER A 281 -2.17 9.29 -1.96
CA SER A 281 -1.91 8.83 -0.59
C SER A 281 -0.42 8.62 -0.29
N LEU A 282 0.09 9.31 0.72
CA LEU A 282 1.43 9.13 1.27
C LEU A 282 1.33 8.50 2.67
N LEU A 283 1.91 7.32 2.82
CA LEU A 283 1.96 6.59 4.08
C LEU A 283 3.41 6.50 4.57
N VAL A 284 3.65 7.09 5.73
CA VAL A 284 4.93 7.05 6.44
C VAL A 284 4.64 6.69 7.89
N SER A 285 5.44 5.79 8.46
CA SER A 285 5.28 5.45 9.87
C SER A 285 6.58 5.04 10.54
N GLY A 286 6.67 5.37 11.83
CA GLY A 286 7.60 4.77 12.78
C GLY A 286 8.96 5.45 12.97
N TYR A 287 9.11 6.78 12.75
CA TYR A 287 10.44 7.43 12.82
C TYR A 287 10.56 8.79 13.47
N ASP A 288 11.73 8.95 14.08
CA ASP A 288 12.34 10.20 14.51
C ASP A 288 13.36 10.72 13.48
N SER A 289 13.39 10.30 12.21
CA SER A 289 14.37 10.80 11.22
C SER A 289 13.79 11.75 10.20
N LEU A 290 12.51 11.57 9.82
CA LEU A 290 11.85 12.40 8.83
C LEU A 290 11.61 13.78 9.44
N GLU A 291 12.23 14.79 8.85
CA GLU A 291 12.24 16.16 9.34
C GLU A 291 11.43 17.10 8.44
N ALA A 292 11.31 16.81 7.14
CA ALA A 292 10.63 17.72 6.22
C ALA A 292 9.91 17.02 5.07
N ILE A 293 8.77 17.61 4.67
CA ILE A 293 8.06 17.31 3.43
C ILE A 293 8.06 18.60 2.62
N ALA A 294 8.59 18.56 1.39
CA ALA A 294 8.62 19.75 0.54
C ALA A 294 7.20 20.22 0.21
N ASN A 295 7.03 21.54 0.19
CA ASN A 295 5.76 22.17 -0.15
C ASN A 295 5.44 21.95 -1.62
N PRO A 296 4.17 21.76 -2.01
CA PRO A 296 3.83 21.75 -3.43
C PRO A 296 4.18 23.11 -4.06
N SER A 297 4.82 23.12 -5.23
CA SER A 297 5.08 24.36 -5.99
C SER A 297 4.18 24.52 -7.22
N LYS A 298 3.63 23.42 -7.75
CA LYS A 298 2.82 23.41 -8.98
C LYS A 298 1.70 22.39 -8.88
N VAL A 299 0.57 22.68 -9.53
CA VAL A 299 -0.48 21.68 -9.74
C VAL A 299 -0.05 20.74 -10.86
N ARG A 300 -0.07 19.44 -10.58
CA ARG A 300 -0.01 18.38 -11.59
C ARG A 300 -1.16 17.40 -11.31
N ASN A 301 -1.67 16.73 -12.34
CA ASN A 301 -2.69 15.66 -12.30
C ASN A 301 -3.59 15.62 -11.04
N SER A 302 -4.82 16.13 -11.16
CA SER A 302 -5.71 16.22 -10.00
C SER A 302 -6.43 14.91 -9.70
N VAL A 303 -6.06 14.27 -8.59
CA VAL A 303 -6.92 13.33 -7.87
C VAL A 303 -7.83 14.16 -6.97
N ASN A 304 -9.13 13.86 -6.91
CA ASN A 304 -10.10 14.60 -6.07
C ASN A 304 -9.73 14.66 -4.57
N TRP A 305 -8.79 13.85 -4.11
CA TRP A 305 -8.37 13.80 -2.71
C TRP A 305 -6.86 13.63 -2.60
N ALA A 306 -6.29 14.07 -1.47
CA ALA A 306 -4.92 13.81 -1.06
C ALA A 306 -4.87 13.47 0.43
N ASP A 307 -4.10 12.46 0.83
CA ASP A 307 -3.82 12.21 2.24
C ASP A 307 -2.35 11.95 2.55
N ILE A 308 -1.89 12.48 3.69
CA ILE A 308 -0.59 12.18 4.30
C ILE A 308 -0.85 11.57 5.67
N ARG A 309 -0.33 10.37 5.88
CA ARG A 309 -0.32 9.74 7.21
C ARG A 309 1.11 9.53 7.62
N GLY A 310 1.57 10.32 8.58
CA GLY A 310 2.85 10.18 9.28
C GLY A 310 2.61 9.56 10.66
N ILE A 311 2.34 8.25 10.75
CA ILE A 311 2.03 7.62 12.04
C ILE A 311 3.31 7.47 12.89
N ASN A 312 3.31 8.00 14.11
CA ASN A 312 4.48 8.04 15.00
C ASN A 312 5.70 8.76 14.38
N CYS A 313 5.49 9.74 13.49
CA CYS A 313 6.55 10.58 12.92
C CYS A 313 6.80 11.81 13.81
N TYR A 314 7.45 11.63 14.97
CA TYR A 314 7.52 12.67 16.01
C TYR A 314 8.38 13.85 15.60
N ARG A 315 9.57 13.62 15.01
CA ARG A 315 10.41 14.73 14.53
C ARG A 315 9.72 15.56 13.45
N LEU A 316 9.00 14.91 12.53
CA LEU A 316 8.20 15.64 11.53
C LEU A 316 7.13 16.52 12.19
N ALA A 317 6.48 16.04 13.25
CA ALA A 317 5.48 16.82 13.97
C ALA A 317 6.09 18.00 14.75
N GLU A 318 7.34 17.88 15.21
CA GLU A 318 8.06 18.97 15.88
C GLU A 318 8.52 20.06 14.91
N THR A 319 8.95 19.68 13.70
CA THR A 319 9.48 20.62 12.71
C THR A 319 8.41 21.22 11.82
N MET A 320 7.33 20.50 11.55
CA MET A 320 6.34 20.88 10.54
C MET A 320 5.07 21.47 11.16
N ASN A 321 4.75 22.71 10.77
CA ASN A 321 3.43 23.27 11.03
C ASN A 321 2.42 22.72 9.99
N VAL A 322 1.60 21.76 10.42
CA VAL A 322 0.59 21.11 9.58
C VAL A 322 -0.47 22.07 9.04
N VAL A 323 -0.80 23.14 9.78
CA VAL A 323 -1.72 24.18 9.31
C VAL A 323 -1.08 24.98 8.19
N THR A 324 0.18 25.38 8.33
CA THR A 324 0.92 26.06 7.27
C THR A 324 1.01 25.19 6.01
N LEU A 325 1.29 23.88 6.17
CA LEU A 325 1.29 22.95 5.04
C LEU A 325 -0.09 22.86 4.38
N LEU A 326 -1.17 22.77 5.16
CA LEU A 326 -2.53 22.80 4.64
C LEU A 326 -2.79 24.08 3.84
N LYS A 327 -2.51 25.26 4.41
CA LYS A 327 -2.71 26.55 3.73
C LYS A 327 -1.93 26.62 2.41
N LYS A 328 -0.67 26.17 2.38
CA LYS A 328 0.13 26.07 1.15
C LYS A 328 -0.48 25.14 0.11
N ASN A 329 -1.02 24.00 0.53
CA ASN A 329 -1.75 23.10 -0.37
C ASN A 329 -3.03 23.75 -0.92
N ILE A 330 -3.81 24.44 -0.07
CA ILE A 330 -5.02 25.14 -0.52
C ILE A 330 -4.65 26.24 -1.54
N LYS A 331 -3.58 27.02 -1.31
CA LYS A 331 -3.12 28.04 -2.27
C LYS A 331 -2.76 27.45 -3.63
N VAL A 332 -2.05 26.31 -3.64
CA VAL A 332 -1.57 25.71 -4.90
C VAL A 332 -2.71 25.02 -5.65
N PHE A 333 -3.55 24.23 -4.98
CA PHE A 333 -4.60 23.44 -5.64
C PHE A 333 -5.94 24.16 -5.76
N GLY A 334 -6.18 25.21 -4.98
CA GLY A 334 -7.47 25.88 -4.89
C GLY A 334 -8.61 24.89 -4.64
N ASN A 335 -9.64 24.95 -5.49
CA ASN A 335 -10.79 24.04 -5.48
C ASN A 335 -10.61 22.76 -6.31
N LEU A 336 -9.45 22.54 -6.96
CA LEU A 336 -9.22 21.40 -7.84
C LEU A 336 -9.15 20.07 -7.08
N ARG A 337 -8.68 20.09 -5.84
CA ARG A 337 -8.77 18.95 -4.91
C ARG A 337 -9.95 19.18 -3.97
N LYS A 338 -10.83 18.18 -3.87
CA LYS A 338 -12.00 18.19 -3.01
C LYS A 338 -11.59 18.01 -1.55
N VAL A 339 -10.68 17.08 -1.25
CA VAL A 339 -10.32 16.74 0.13
C VAL A 339 -8.82 16.66 0.36
N PHE A 340 -8.33 17.26 1.46
CA PHE A 340 -7.01 17.00 2.02
C PHE A 340 -7.15 16.36 3.38
N THR A 341 -6.31 15.37 3.70
CA THR A 341 -6.25 14.78 5.03
C THR A 341 -4.81 14.61 5.50
N PHE A 342 -4.54 14.98 6.75
CA PHE A 342 -3.26 14.81 7.40
C PHE A 342 -3.46 14.05 8.71
N ILE A 343 -2.59 13.09 8.98
CA ILE A 343 -2.54 12.37 10.26
C ILE A 343 -1.09 12.35 10.72
N ILE A 344 -0.79 13.03 11.82
CA ILE A 344 0.57 13.14 12.38
C ILE A 344 0.50 13.05 13.92
N PRO A 345 1.61 12.82 14.63
CA PRO A 345 1.62 12.95 16.08
C PRO A 345 1.22 14.35 16.54
N GLY A 346 0.48 14.43 17.64
CA GLY A 346 0.03 15.71 18.18
C GLY A 346 -1.10 15.53 19.20
N GLY A 347 -1.01 16.22 20.33
CA GLY A 347 -1.99 16.16 21.42
C GLY A 347 -2.92 17.37 21.51
N GLU A 348 -2.63 18.43 20.74
CA GLU A 348 -3.31 19.71 20.83
C GLU A 348 -3.92 20.14 19.49
N ILE A 349 -4.95 20.98 19.58
CA ILE A 349 -5.60 21.58 18.43
C ILE A 349 -4.99 22.96 18.22
N PRO A 350 -4.46 23.29 17.03
CA PRO A 350 -3.91 24.61 16.75
C PRO A 350 -4.92 25.73 16.98
N GLU A 351 -4.46 26.88 17.49
CA GLU A 351 -5.30 28.08 17.69
C GLU A 351 -5.96 28.59 16.41
N TRP A 352 -5.44 28.20 15.24
CA TRP A 352 -6.09 28.45 13.95
C TRP A 352 -7.53 27.90 13.89
N PHE A 353 -7.87 26.85 14.65
CA PHE A 353 -9.25 26.42 14.81
C PHE A 353 -9.97 27.33 15.82
N ASN A 354 -10.85 28.18 15.33
CA ASN A 354 -11.59 29.16 16.15
C ASN A 354 -12.73 28.55 16.97
N HIS A 355 -13.14 27.32 16.64
CA HIS A 355 -14.08 26.54 17.46
C HIS A 355 -13.42 25.24 17.88
N GLN A 356 -13.26 25.03 19.18
CA GLN A 356 -12.66 23.83 19.76
C GLN A 356 -13.49 23.33 20.93
N ARG A 357 -13.59 22.02 21.12
CA ARG A 357 -14.32 21.41 22.22
C ARG A 357 -13.69 20.09 22.66
N ALA A 358 -13.79 19.78 23.95
CA ALA A 358 -13.50 18.43 24.43
C ALA A 358 -14.57 17.44 23.94
N GLY A 359 -14.14 16.23 23.59
CA GLY A 359 -15.01 15.16 23.10
C GLY A 359 -14.96 14.96 21.59
N PHE A 360 -15.88 14.13 21.10
CA PHE A 360 -15.90 13.62 19.73
C PHE A 360 -16.84 14.40 18.79
N SER A 361 -17.49 15.47 19.25
CA SER A 361 -18.41 16.25 18.43
C SER A 361 -18.42 17.72 18.81
N ILE A 362 -18.60 18.56 17.80
CA ILE A 362 -18.74 20.01 17.92
C ILE A 362 -19.81 20.51 16.95
N LYS A 363 -20.66 21.42 17.43
CA LYS A 363 -21.67 22.12 16.63
C LYS A 363 -21.34 23.60 16.61
N ILE A 364 -21.40 24.22 15.44
CA ILE A 364 -21.19 25.66 15.27
C ILE A 364 -22.33 26.27 14.45
N PRO A 365 -22.69 27.54 14.71
CA PRO A 365 -23.61 28.25 13.84
C PRO A 365 -22.96 28.48 12.47
N LEU A 366 -23.74 28.37 11.41
CA LEU A 366 -23.35 28.73 10.04
C LEU A 366 -23.73 30.18 9.75
N PRO A 367 -22.85 30.96 9.10
CA PRO A 367 -23.20 32.27 8.55
C PRO A 367 -24.40 32.18 7.61
N HIS A 368 -25.26 33.20 7.63
CA HIS A 368 -26.35 33.32 6.68
C HIS A 368 -25.81 33.37 5.25
N ASN A 369 -26.41 32.59 4.34
CA ASN A 369 -26.04 32.53 2.93
C ASN A 369 -24.57 32.17 2.65
N ILE A 370 -23.94 31.34 3.49
CA ILE A 370 -22.57 30.85 3.28
C ILE A 370 -22.34 30.28 1.86
N TRP A 371 -23.36 29.67 1.26
CA TRP A 371 -23.31 29.11 -0.09
C TRP A 371 -23.18 30.15 -1.21
N ASN A 372 -23.46 31.42 -0.94
CA ASN A 372 -23.30 32.52 -1.89
C ASN A 372 -22.05 33.36 -1.63
N ASP A 373 -21.35 33.10 -0.53
CA ASP A 373 -20.12 33.78 -0.19
C ASP A 373 -18.98 33.27 -1.08
N SER A 374 -18.49 34.08 -2.02
CA SER A 374 -17.40 33.71 -2.92
C SER A 374 -16.06 33.53 -2.21
N GLN A 375 -15.86 34.17 -1.05
CA GLN A 375 -14.63 34.08 -0.28
C GLN A 375 -14.56 32.80 0.56
N TRP A 376 -15.70 32.11 0.75
CA TRP A 376 -15.73 30.83 1.45
C TRP A 376 -15.13 29.72 0.60
N MET A 377 -14.03 29.16 1.11
CA MET A 377 -13.22 28.15 0.41
C MET A 377 -13.59 26.73 0.83
N GLY A 378 -14.06 26.52 2.05
CA GLY A 378 -14.43 25.19 2.55
C GLY A 378 -14.44 25.06 4.07
N VAL A 379 -14.36 23.81 4.56
CA VAL A 379 -14.38 23.48 5.98
C VAL A 379 -13.10 22.72 6.35
N ALA A 380 -12.39 23.22 7.36
CA ALA A 380 -11.33 22.47 8.03
C ALA A 380 -11.85 21.88 9.33
N LEU A 381 -11.64 20.59 9.54
CA LEU A 381 -11.96 19.87 10.77
C LEU A 381 -10.72 19.16 11.31
N CYS A 382 -10.60 19.07 12.62
CA CYS A 382 -9.52 18.34 13.25
C CYS A 382 -9.93 17.68 14.54
N CYS A 383 -9.16 16.67 14.95
CA CYS A 383 -9.28 16.09 16.27
C CYS A 383 -7.96 15.51 16.77
N THR A 384 -7.86 15.41 18.09
CA THR A 384 -6.79 14.67 18.73
C THR A 384 -7.35 13.34 19.21
N PHE A 385 -6.66 12.25 18.89
CA PHE A 385 -7.13 10.91 19.21
C PHE A 385 -6.00 10.05 19.74
N VAL A 386 -6.38 9.01 20.48
CA VAL A 386 -5.48 7.97 20.96
C VAL A 386 -6.10 6.61 20.65
N THR A 387 -5.25 5.66 20.29
CA THR A 387 -5.69 4.27 20.14
C THR A 387 -5.69 3.56 21.48
N ALA A 388 -6.75 2.84 21.79
CA ALA A 388 -6.91 2.19 23.09
C ALA A 388 -6.09 0.89 23.18
N ASN A 389 -5.92 0.17 22.07
CA ASN A 389 -5.16 -1.07 22.05
C ASN A 389 -4.43 -1.29 20.72
N THR A 390 -3.10 -1.46 20.80
CA THR A 390 -2.19 -1.71 19.67
C THR A 390 -2.44 -3.05 18.95
N SER A 391 -3.24 -3.95 19.54
CA SER A 391 -3.59 -5.26 18.99
C SER A 391 -4.94 -5.30 18.27
N ARG A 392 -5.78 -4.27 18.41
CA ARG A 392 -7.14 -4.24 17.81
C ARG A 392 -7.15 -3.42 16.53
N HIS A 393 -8.08 -3.74 15.64
CA HIS A 393 -8.39 -2.90 14.49
C HIS A 393 -9.22 -1.73 14.96
N GLU A 394 -8.66 -0.53 14.83
CA GLU A 394 -9.34 0.70 15.17
C GLU A 394 -9.54 1.56 13.92
N GLN A 395 -10.53 2.45 13.94
CA GLN A 395 -10.81 3.34 12.83
C GLN A 395 -11.20 4.72 13.36
N LEU A 396 -10.77 5.76 12.65
CA LEU A 396 -11.29 7.12 12.85
C LEU A 396 -12.19 7.46 11.69
N VAL A 397 -13.48 7.68 11.96
CA VAL A 397 -14.43 8.18 10.97
C VAL A 397 -14.75 9.61 11.36
N SER A 398 -14.64 10.54 10.42
CA SER A 398 -15.11 11.92 10.59
C SER A 398 -16.37 12.12 9.76
N ASN A 399 -17.41 12.69 10.34
CA ASN A 399 -18.66 13.02 9.67
C ASN A 399 -18.86 14.54 9.71
N VAL A 400 -19.27 15.12 8.59
CA VAL A 400 -19.63 16.54 8.48
C VAL A 400 -21.13 16.61 8.21
N ILE A 401 -21.89 17.25 9.09
CA ILE A 401 -23.35 17.26 9.06
C ILE A 401 -23.86 18.69 9.00
N PHE A 402 -24.67 19.01 7.98
CA PHE A 402 -25.36 20.30 7.88
C PHE A 402 -26.80 20.16 8.37
N HIS A 403 -27.18 20.99 9.35
CA HIS A 403 -28.53 21.00 9.94
C HIS A 403 -29.40 22.08 9.29
N HIS A 404 -30.56 21.67 8.80
CA HIS A 404 -31.51 22.56 8.13
C HIS A 404 -32.28 23.44 9.12
N LYS A 405 -32.61 24.68 8.71
CA LYS A 405 -33.29 25.69 9.53
C LYS A 405 -34.70 25.33 9.99
N ASN A 406 -35.43 24.55 9.18
CA ASN A 406 -36.89 24.41 9.32
C ASN A 406 -37.41 22.97 9.48
N CYS A 407 -36.57 21.98 9.74
CA CYS A 407 -37.05 20.62 9.94
C CYS A 407 -36.39 19.97 11.15
N GLY A 408 -37.19 19.56 12.14
CA GLY A 408 -36.71 18.83 13.31
C GLY A 408 -36.10 17.47 13.01
N GLN A 409 -35.96 17.10 11.72
CA GLN A 409 -35.60 15.76 11.29
C GLN A 409 -34.61 15.69 10.14
N GLU A 410 -34.28 16.73 9.37
CA GLU A 410 -33.53 16.55 8.11
C GLU A 410 -32.09 17.11 8.18
N CYS A 411 -31.10 16.20 8.12
CA CYS A 411 -29.68 16.53 8.14
C CYS A 411 -28.99 15.98 6.89
N VAL A 412 -28.10 16.77 6.28
CA VAL A 412 -27.24 16.29 5.20
C VAL A 412 -25.95 15.77 5.82
N LEU A 413 -25.72 14.47 5.73
CA LEU A 413 -24.44 13.87 6.10
C LEU A 413 -23.52 13.85 4.89
N LEU A 414 -22.44 14.60 4.99
CA LEU A 414 -21.35 14.56 4.04
C LEU A 414 -20.20 13.73 4.61
N ASP A 415 -19.91 12.68 3.85
CA ASP A 415 -18.62 12.00 3.81
C ASP A 415 -18.21 11.23 5.08
N CYS A 416 -18.27 9.90 4.98
CA CYS A 416 -17.74 8.96 5.97
C CYS A 416 -16.48 8.27 5.41
N PHE A 417 -15.30 8.89 5.48
CA PHE A 417 -14.07 8.13 5.28
C PHE A 417 -13.53 7.68 6.63
N GLY A 418 -13.60 6.38 6.86
CA GLY A 418 -12.97 5.78 8.00
C GLY A 418 -11.50 5.45 7.72
N PHE A 419 -10.61 6.00 8.52
CA PHE A 419 -9.17 5.77 8.47
C PHE A 419 -8.80 4.59 9.35
N PRO A 420 -8.39 3.43 8.80
CA PRO A 420 -8.05 2.27 9.60
C PRO A 420 -6.67 2.43 10.26
N PHE A 421 -6.58 1.98 11.51
CA PHE A 421 -5.38 1.89 12.32
C PHE A 421 -5.22 0.47 12.87
N GLY A 422 -3.98 0.04 13.08
CA GLY A 422 -3.64 -1.30 13.59
C GLY A 422 -2.91 -2.18 12.57
N LYS A 423 -2.38 -3.30 13.05
CA LYS A 423 -1.30 -4.09 12.42
C LYS A 423 -1.57 -4.68 11.02
N SER A 424 -2.81 -4.74 10.53
CA SER A 424 -3.14 -5.52 9.32
C SER A 424 -3.44 -4.70 8.07
N TYR A 425 -3.83 -3.43 8.19
CA TYR A 425 -4.44 -2.74 7.05
C TYR A 425 -3.44 -1.95 6.23
N TYR A 426 -2.53 -1.16 6.83
CA TYR A 426 -1.56 -0.37 6.05
C TYR A 426 -0.27 -0.04 6.79
N SER A 427 -0.33 0.19 8.11
CA SER A 427 0.81 0.40 8.99
C SER A 427 1.02 -0.84 9.86
N ASN A 428 2.23 -1.40 9.84
CA ASN A 428 2.61 -2.46 10.78
C ASN A 428 2.77 -1.94 12.22
N GLN A 429 2.73 -0.61 12.42
CA GLN A 429 3.01 0.05 13.68
C GLN A 429 1.70 0.57 14.31
N PRO A 430 1.41 0.22 15.56
CA PRO A 430 0.31 0.84 16.30
C PRO A 430 0.63 2.31 16.61
N VAL A 431 -0.39 3.13 16.76
CA VAL A 431 -0.26 4.51 17.27
C VAL A 431 0.22 4.44 18.73
N THR A 432 1.35 5.09 19.05
CA THR A 432 1.98 4.96 20.39
C THR A 432 1.71 6.14 21.32
N LYS A 433 1.35 7.30 20.78
CA LYS A 433 0.97 8.52 21.52
C LYS A 433 -0.23 9.18 20.86
N ASP A 434 -0.69 10.30 21.40
CA ASP A 434 -1.73 11.11 20.80
C ASP A 434 -1.35 11.52 19.37
N HIS A 435 -2.32 11.40 18.47
CA HIS A 435 -2.20 11.83 17.09
C HIS A 435 -3.24 12.90 16.80
N PHE A 436 -2.84 13.81 15.93
CA PHE A 436 -3.64 14.86 15.37
C PHE A 436 -4.12 14.45 13.98
N PHE A 437 -5.43 14.45 13.81
CA PHE A 437 -6.10 14.31 12.53
C PHE A 437 -6.56 15.69 12.06
N LEU A 438 -6.28 16.01 10.80
CA LEU A 438 -6.73 17.22 10.13
C LEU A 438 -7.33 16.83 8.79
N ARG A 439 -8.50 17.37 8.48
CA ARG A 439 -9.10 17.25 7.17
C ARG A 439 -9.62 18.59 6.71
N TYR A 440 -9.44 18.88 5.44
CA TYR A 440 -10.04 20.00 4.75
C TYR A 440 -10.92 19.48 3.61
N CYS A 441 -12.13 20.00 3.53
CA CYS A 441 -13.09 19.75 2.47
C CYS A 441 -13.34 21.07 1.75
N SER A 442 -12.99 21.15 0.47
CA SER A 442 -13.23 22.36 -0.34
C SER A 442 -14.72 22.57 -0.58
N ARG A 443 -15.12 23.82 -0.84
CA ARG A 443 -16.49 24.19 -1.22
C ARG A 443 -17.04 23.32 -2.36
N ALA A 444 -16.20 22.99 -3.33
CA ALA A 444 -16.57 22.13 -4.46
C ALA A 444 -16.99 20.72 -4.05
N SER A 445 -16.53 20.21 -2.90
CA SER A 445 -16.94 18.94 -2.32
C SER A 445 -18.42 18.92 -1.93
N PHE A 446 -18.98 20.08 -1.64
CA PHE A 446 -20.36 20.24 -1.19
C PHE A 446 -21.32 20.64 -2.32
N VAL A 447 -20.81 21.17 -3.43
CA VAL A 447 -21.63 21.69 -4.54
C VAL A 447 -21.76 20.69 -5.70
N THR A 448 -20.77 19.82 -5.89
CA THR A 448 -20.73 18.93 -7.07
C THR A 448 -21.39 17.57 -6.82
N LYS A 449 -22.20 17.11 -7.78
CA LYS A 449 -22.93 15.82 -7.77
C LYS A 449 -22.04 14.58 -7.78
N ASP A 450 -20.76 14.75 -8.07
CA ASP A 450 -19.88 13.64 -8.44
C ASP A 450 -18.99 13.19 -7.27
N HIS A 451 -19.24 11.94 -6.85
CA HIS A 451 -18.37 11.02 -6.09
C HIS A 451 -18.44 10.98 -4.56
N PHE A 452 -19.26 11.79 -3.89
CA PHE A 452 -19.48 11.66 -2.43
C PHE A 452 -20.90 11.22 -2.13
N SER A 453 -21.04 10.27 -1.20
CA SER A 453 -22.35 9.80 -0.75
C SER A 453 -23.00 10.88 0.11
N LEU A 454 -23.84 11.71 -0.50
CA LEU A 454 -24.79 12.54 0.24
C LEU A 454 -25.89 11.62 0.77
N HIS A 455 -26.02 11.56 2.08
CA HIS A 455 -27.15 10.88 2.72
C HIS A 455 -28.05 11.92 3.39
N TYR A 456 -29.34 11.85 3.07
CA TYR A 456 -30.37 12.58 3.79
C TYR A 456 -30.89 11.66 4.89
N CYS A 457 -30.62 12.00 6.15
CA CYS A 457 -30.98 11.14 7.28
C CYS A 457 -32.00 11.83 8.16
N SER A 458 -33.03 11.10 8.59
CA SER A 458 -33.96 11.57 9.60
C SER A 458 -33.31 11.54 11.00
N ARG A 459 -33.64 12.49 11.88
CA ARG A 459 -33.13 12.53 13.28
C ARG A 459 -33.42 11.25 14.09
N ALA A 460 -34.43 10.45 13.68
CA ALA A 460 -34.74 9.15 14.28
C ALA A 460 -33.70 8.07 13.93
N ILE A 461 -33.16 8.05 12.71
CA ILE A 461 -32.13 7.10 12.27
C ILE A 461 -30.79 7.35 13.00
N LEU A 462 -30.53 8.60 13.42
CA LEU A 462 -29.33 8.94 14.20
C LEU A 462 -29.40 8.47 15.67
N LEU A 463 -30.61 8.28 16.20
CA LEU A 463 -30.87 7.90 17.60
C LEU A 463 -31.16 6.41 17.80
N ASP A 464 -31.69 5.71 16.79
CA ASP A 464 -32.06 4.29 16.86
C ASP A 464 -30.91 3.39 16.36
N ARG A 465 -29.86 3.26 17.19
CA ARG A 465 -28.68 2.43 16.87
C ARG A 465 -28.81 1.02 17.46
N ASP A 466 -29.55 0.15 16.79
CA ASP A 466 -29.48 -1.30 17.03
C ASP A 466 -29.77 -2.09 15.74
N PHE A 467 -28.83 -2.09 14.79
CA PHE A 467 -28.89 -2.97 13.60
C PHE A 467 -28.23 -4.33 13.90
N SER A 468 -28.90 -5.12 14.74
CA SER A 468 -28.54 -6.53 14.97
C SER A 468 -29.43 -7.46 14.14
N LYS A 469 -29.20 -7.51 12.83
CA LYS A 469 -29.38 -8.68 11.97
C LYS A 469 -29.04 -8.31 10.53
N GLY A 470 -28.15 -9.09 9.94
CA GLY A 470 -27.71 -8.94 8.56
C GLY A 470 -28.89 -9.12 7.61
N GLU A 471 -29.36 -8.01 7.08
CA GLU A 471 -29.96 -7.82 5.77
C GLU A 471 -29.92 -6.31 5.55
N CYS A 472 -29.15 -5.84 4.56
CA CYS A 472 -29.34 -4.49 4.06
C CYS A 472 -30.75 -4.48 3.46
N VAL A 473 -31.75 -4.10 4.24
CA VAL A 473 -32.94 -3.53 3.65
C VAL A 473 -32.43 -2.27 2.95
N GLU A 474 -32.48 -2.27 1.62
CA GLU A 474 -32.45 -1.05 0.83
C GLU A 474 -33.55 -0.14 1.41
N SER A 475 -33.21 0.66 2.41
CA SER A 475 -34.06 1.77 2.82
C SER A 475 -34.06 2.68 1.61
N GLU A 476 -35.23 2.80 0.96
CA GLU A 476 -35.42 3.56 -0.26
C GLU A 476 -34.48 4.75 -0.31
N SER A 477 -33.36 4.61 -1.02
CA SER A 477 -32.66 5.76 -1.54
C SER A 477 -33.67 6.33 -2.50
N LYS A 478 -34.50 7.27 -2.05
CA LYS A 478 -35.15 8.18 -2.98
C LYS A 478 -34.02 8.64 -3.87
N ASN A 479 -34.04 8.19 -5.12
CA ASN A 479 -33.13 8.58 -6.17
C ASN A 479 -33.28 10.09 -6.33
N LEU A 480 -32.60 10.87 -5.49
CA LEU A 480 -32.59 12.32 -5.52
C LEU A 480 -31.35 12.73 -6.29
N SER A 481 -31.43 12.54 -7.61
CA SER A 481 -30.44 12.92 -8.61
C SER A 481 -30.28 14.45 -8.79
N THR A 482 -30.82 15.27 -7.88
CA THR A 482 -31.05 16.70 -8.14
C THR A 482 -31.00 17.64 -6.94
N LEU A 483 -30.33 17.32 -5.81
CA LEU A 483 -30.14 18.34 -4.76
C LEU A 483 -28.87 19.16 -4.97
N ASP A 484 -29.04 20.39 -5.44
CA ASP A 484 -28.05 21.46 -5.31
C ASP A 484 -28.18 22.07 -3.90
N LEU A 485 -27.18 21.84 -3.04
CA LEU A 485 -27.17 22.33 -1.66
C LEU A 485 -27.12 23.86 -1.56
N SER A 486 -26.80 24.57 -2.64
CA SER A 486 -26.75 26.05 -2.65
C SER A 486 -28.12 26.71 -2.42
N ASN A 487 -29.22 25.98 -2.66
CA ASN A 487 -30.58 26.50 -2.55
C ASN A 487 -31.26 26.20 -1.20
N GLN A 488 -30.56 25.62 -0.22
CA GLN A 488 -31.12 25.26 1.09
C GLN A 488 -30.55 26.11 2.24
N GLU A 489 -31.40 26.52 3.18
CA GLU A 489 -31.00 27.28 4.36
C GLU A 489 -30.57 26.34 5.50
N PHE A 490 -29.25 26.26 5.73
CA PHE A 490 -28.65 25.55 6.86
C PHE A 490 -28.22 26.54 7.94
N ASN A 491 -28.45 26.18 9.22
CA ASN A 491 -28.15 27.05 10.35
C ASN A 491 -26.98 26.58 11.18
N GLU A 492 -26.72 25.28 11.21
CA GLU A 492 -25.66 24.70 12.03
C GLU A 492 -24.85 23.70 11.24
N LEU A 493 -23.55 23.68 11.55
CA LEU A 493 -22.62 22.65 11.11
C LEU A 493 -22.24 21.81 12.33
N GLU A 494 -22.45 20.50 12.23
CA GLU A 494 -21.99 19.53 13.21
C GLU A 494 -20.87 18.68 12.63
N LEU A 495 -19.78 18.62 13.37
CA LEU A 495 -18.71 17.65 13.17
C LEU A 495 -18.87 16.55 14.22
N SER A 496 -18.78 15.29 13.82
CA SER A 496 -18.73 14.16 14.75
C SER A 496 -17.72 13.10 14.32
N TYR A 497 -17.12 12.45 15.32
CA TYR A 497 -16.22 11.32 15.14
C TYR A 497 -16.88 10.07 15.75
N MET A 498 -17.33 9.15 14.89
CA MET A 498 -18.20 8.03 15.28
C MET A 498 -17.60 6.67 14.89
N LYS A 499 -18.12 5.59 15.49
CA LYS A 499 -17.82 4.22 15.10
C LYS A 499 -18.55 3.86 13.80
N TYR A 500 -17.87 3.23 12.84
CA TYR A 500 -18.53 2.59 11.70
C TYR A 500 -19.10 1.22 12.11
N PHE A 501 -20.23 0.84 11.51
CA PHE A 501 -20.98 -0.39 11.80
C PHE A 501 -20.28 -1.65 11.24
N CYS A 502 -19.14 -2.02 11.84
CA CYS A 502 -18.60 -3.36 11.75
C CYS A 502 -18.35 -3.84 13.18
N ASP A 503 -18.99 -4.93 13.60
CA ASP A 503 -18.91 -5.47 14.97
C ASP A 503 -17.48 -5.81 15.42
N HIS A 504 -16.54 -5.86 14.47
CA HIS A 504 -15.16 -6.28 14.68
C HIS A 504 -14.14 -5.11 14.60
N VAL A 505 -14.58 -3.87 14.39
CA VAL A 505 -13.72 -2.67 14.29
C VAL A 505 -14.10 -1.65 15.37
N HIS A 506 -13.13 -1.22 16.18
CA HIS A 506 -13.36 -0.26 17.25
C HIS A 506 -13.11 1.18 16.76
N SER A 507 -13.79 2.17 17.33
CA SER A 507 -13.45 3.58 17.07
C SER A 507 -12.27 4.01 17.94
N VAL A 508 -11.36 4.79 17.38
CA VAL A 508 -10.31 5.45 18.20
C VAL A 508 -10.96 6.38 19.23
N LYS A 509 -10.30 6.61 20.37
CA LYS A 509 -10.79 7.53 21.39
C LYS A 509 -10.41 8.96 21.01
N VAL A 510 -11.39 9.79 20.65
CA VAL A 510 -11.20 11.22 20.41
C VAL A 510 -11.24 12.00 21.71
N LYS A 511 -10.24 12.86 21.94
CA LYS A 511 -10.09 13.67 23.15
C LYS A 511 -10.64 15.09 22.96
N LYS A 512 -10.26 15.74 21.87
CA LYS A 512 -10.68 17.09 21.50
C LYS A 512 -10.99 17.12 20.01
N CYS A 513 -11.90 17.99 19.61
CA CYS A 513 -12.20 18.29 18.21
C CYS A 513 -12.26 19.79 17.98
N GLY A 514 -12.00 20.19 16.74
CA GLY A 514 -12.03 21.58 16.32
C GLY A 514 -12.49 21.72 14.87
N VAL A 515 -13.05 22.88 14.56
CA VAL A 515 -13.58 23.21 13.24
C VAL A 515 -13.31 24.67 12.90
N ARG A 516 -13.05 24.95 11.63
CA ARG A 516 -12.93 26.30 11.07
C ARG A 516 -13.61 26.34 9.70
N LEU A 517 -14.43 27.36 9.47
CA LEU A 517 -14.83 27.76 8.12
C LEU A 517 -13.66 28.52 7.50
N VAL A 518 -13.14 28.02 6.38
CA VAL A 518 -11.93 28.56 5.76
C VAL A 518 -12.30 29.57 4.69
N TYR A 519 -11.71 30.75 4.79
CA TYR A 519 -11.88 31.85 3.83
C TYR A 519 -10.57 32.19 3.11
N GLU A 520 -10.62 32.89 1.99
CA GLU A 520 -9.43 33.34 1.26
C GLU A 520 -8.45 34.14 2.16
N GLN A 521 -8.97 35.01 3.01
CA GLN A 521 -8.18 35.80 3.97
C GLN A 521 -7.37 34.93 4.94
N ASP A 522 -7.81 33.69 5.22
CA ASP A 522 -7.09 32.77 6.11
C ASP A 522 -5.77 32.29 5.52
N LEU A 523 -5.53 32.57 4.24
CA LEU A 523 -4.33 32.19 3.51
C LEU A 523 -3.33 33.37 3.35
N GLU A 524 -3.71 34.61 3.69
CA GLU A 524 -2.89 35.81 3.43
C GLU A 524 -1.53 35.81 4.13
N ASP A 525 -1.46 35.22 5.32
CA ASP A 525 -0.23 35.10 6.13
C ASP A 525 0.82 34.14 5.56
N VAL A 526 0.46 33.32 4.57
CA VAL A 526 1.41 32.49 3.85
C VAL A 526 2.12 33.34 2.79
N GLN A 527 3.12 34.12 3.20
CA GLN A 527 4.00 34.81 2.26
C GLN A 527 4.61 33.82 1.26
N GLU A 528 4.74 34.23 -0.01
CA GLU A 528 5.54 33.54 -1.01
C GLU A 528 7.02 33.63 -0.61
N GLN A 529 7.45 32.73 0.27
CA GLN A 529 8.86 32.41 0.34
C GLN A 529 9.22 31.69 -0.97
N HIS A 530 9.57 32.45 -2.00
CA HIS A 530 10.58 31.99 -2.94
C HIS A 530 11.77 31.54 -2.10
N SER A 531 11.98 30.24 -2.05
CA SER A 531 13.05 29.61 -1.27
C SER A 531 14.41 30.01 -1.84
N ASN A 532 14.92 31.16 -1.42
CA ASN A 532 16.35 31.45 -1.32
C ASN A 532 16.87 31.05 0.08
N GLN A 533 16.46 29.88 0.56
CA GLN A 533 17.14 29.19 1.65
C GLN A 533 17.79 27.95 1.05
N THR A 534 19.03 28.15 0.61
CA THR A 534 20.11 27.15 0.53
C THR A 534 19.63 25.70 0.62
N CYS A 535 19.33 25.13 -0.54
CA CYS A 535 19.74 23.75 -0.78
C CYS A 535 21.22 23.69 -0.38
N VAL A 536 21.55 22.94 0.66
CA VAL A 536 22.89 22.35 0.75
C VAL A 536 22.94 21.36 -0.41
N THR A 537 23.36 21.84 -1.56
CA THR A 537 23.78 21.02 -2.69
C THR A 537 24.92 20.15 -2.19
N ILE A 538 24.67 18.85 -2.04
CA ILE A 538 25.70 17.83 -1.89
C ILE A 538 26.32 17.60 -3.29
N GLU A 539 26.84 18.67 -3.89
CA GLU A 539 27.68 18.62 -5.10
C GLU A 539 29.15 18.99 -4.79
N GLU A 540 29.47 19.47 -3.59
CA GLU A 540 30.85 19.81 -3.17
C GLU A 540 31.56 18.70 -2.36
N MET A 541 31.43 17.43 -2.77
CA MET A 541 32.32 16.36 -2.28
C MET A 541 32.97 15.53 -3.40
N ASN A 542 32.90 15.99 -4.66
CA ASN A 542 33.54 15.32 -5.80
C ASN A 542 34.48 16.22 -6.61
N GLU A 543 34.82 17.41 -6.13
CA GLU A 543 35.81 18.29 -6.77
C GLU A 543 36.93 18.62 -5.78
N ASP A 544 37.77 17.63 -5.46
CA ASP A 544 39.08 17.86 -4.86
C ASP A 544 39.98 16.64 -5.11
N SER A 545 40.30 16.38 -6.39
CA SER A 545 41.52 15.62 -6.73
C SER A 545 41.91 15.66 -8.22
N VAL A 546 41.68 16.72 -8.99
CA VAL A 546 42.31 16.82 -10.33
C VAL A 546 42.57 18.28 -10.73
N ALA A 547 43.70 18.83 -10.33
CA ALA A 547 44.49 19.75 -11.15
C ALA A 547 45.82 20.05 -10.47
N GLU A 548 46.91 19.48 -10.99
CA GLU A 548 48.05 20.26 -11.48
C GLU A 548 49.16 19.32 -11.98
N GLY A 549 49.72 19.63 -13.15
CA GLY A 549 50.99 19.07 -13.57
C GLY A 549 51.02 18.46 -14.98
N SER A 550 50.60 19.20 -16.01
CA SER A 550 51.12 18.96 -17.36
C SER A 550 52.60 19.36 -17.40
N ILE A 551 53.50 18.39 -17.48
CA ILE A 551 54.86 18.62 -17.99
C ILE A 551 55.14 17.58 -19.08
N ALA A 552 55.60 18.12 -20.19
CA ALA A 552 55.83 17.49 -21.47
C ALA A 552 56.95 16.43 -21.49
N ASN A 553 56.87 15.57 -22.52
CA ASN A 553 57.95 14.99 -23.31
C ASN A 553 59.14 14.35 -22.57
N SER A 554 59.34 13.03 -22.79
CA SER A 554 60.33 12.49 -23.75
C SER A 554 60.82 11.07 -23.35
N SER A 555 60.94 10.22 -24.37
CA SER A 555 61.93 9.14 -24.55
C SER A 555 62.39 8.31 -23.34
N LEU A 556 62.05 7.01 -23.29
CA LEU A 556 62.83 5.87 -23.83
C LEU A 556 62.10 4.56 -23.53
#